data_AF-A0A081DBB8-F1
#
_entry.id   AF-A0A081DBB8-F1
#
_cell.length_a   1.000
_cell.length_b   1.000
_cell.length_c   1.000
_cell.angle_alpha   90.00
_cell.angle_beta   90.00
_cell.angle_gamma   90.00
#
_symmetry.space_group_name_H-M   'P 1'
#
loop_
_entity.id
_entity.type
_entity.pdbx_description
1 polymer ?
#
loop_
_entity_poly.entity_id
_entity_poly.type
_entity_poly.pdbx_seq_one_letter_code
_entity_poly.pdbx_strand_id
1 'polypeptide(L)'
;MYRLITFADGGLYTTPNDLGIILTELINGYNGKGTLLKTSTYVQLYKKQLNESMFKTEKSLADFQKGFNKGMFITYERDGIGHSGGDPGVSTLMYFNPKTSIGQITFLNTDFNSQEAYDSFIAIDSILKEYGNKLLKK
;
A
#
# COMPACT_ATOMS: atom_id res chain seq x y z
N MET A 1 23.32 4.33 13.70
CA MET A 1 22.79 4.35 12.33
C MET A 1 22.21 2.96 12.06
N TYR A 2 20.90 2.86 11.83
CA TYR A 2 20.26 1.58 11.51
C TYR A 2 20.66 1.15 10.09
N ARG A 3 21.07 -0.11 9.92
CA ARG A 3 21.52 -0.65 8.64
C ARG A 3 21.23 -2.15 8.61
N LEU A 4 20.68 -2.62 7.50
CA LEU A 4 20.48 -4.03 7.24
C LEU A 4 21.70 -4.64 6.56
N ILE A 5 21.91 -5.94 6.77
CA ILE A 5 22.96 -6.72 6.08
C ILE A 5 22.55 -7.10 4.65
N THR A 6 21.25 -6.99 4.36
CA THR A 6 20.61 -7.26 3.09
C THR A 6 20.42 -5.98 2.29
N PHE A 7 20.40 -6.10 0.96
CA PHE A 7 20.20 -4.99 0.04
C PHE A 7 18.80 -5.04 -0.55
N ALA A 8 18.13 -3.88 -0.54
CA ALA A 8 16.84 -3.65 -1.19
C ALA A 8 15.64 -4.47 -0.65
N ASP A 9 15.69 -4.93 0.60
CA ASP A 9 14.55 -5.56 1.29
C ASP A 9 13.97 -4.68 2.41
N GLY A 10 14.71 -3.70 2.91
CA GLY A 10 14.27 -2.75 3.93
C GLY A 10 15.30 -1.65 4.25
N GLY A 11 15.10 -0.95 5.36
CA GLY A 11 16.06 0.06 5.88
C GLY A 11 16.16 1.34 5.06
N LEU A 12 15.16 1.63 4.22
CA LEU A 12 15.03 2.91 3.52
C LEU A 12 14.69 4.03 4.51
N TYR A 13 15.53 5.05 4.57
CA TYR A 13 15.21 6.30 5.25
C TYR A 13 14.49 7.23 4.29
N THR A 14 13.31 7.68 4.66
CA THR A 14 12.46 8.51 3.81
C THR A 14 11.51 9.35 4.68
N THR A 15 10.73 10.21 4.02
CA THR A 15 9.72 11.06 4.64
C THR A 15 8.37 10.83 3.97
N PRO A 16 7.24 11.20 4.62
CA PRO A 16 5.94 11.20 3.94
C PRO A 16 5.92 12.05 2.67
N ASN A 17 6.70 13.14 2.63
CA ASN A 17 6.81 13.98 1.45
C ASN A 17 7.47 13.25 0.28
N ASP A 18 8.61 12.58 0.52
CA ASP A 18 9.34 11.87 -0.53
C ASP A 18 8.58 10.64 -1.02
N LEU A 19 7.95 9.88 -0.12
CA LEU A 19 7.01 8.83 -0.52
C LEU A 19 5.79 9.39 -1.23
N GLY A 20 5.37 10.62 -0.94
CA GLY A 20 4.29 11.31 -1.66
C GLY A 20 4.62 11.54 -3.13
N ILE A 21 5.88 11.83 -3.45
CA ILE A 21 6.35 11.94 -4.84
C ILE A 21 6.25 10.57 -5.54
N ILE A 22 6.73 9.51 -4.89
CA ILE A 22 6.65 8.14 -5.42
C ILE A 22 5.20 7.70 -5.61
N LEU A 23 4.35 7.90 -4.60
CA LEU A 23 2.93 7.53 -4.65
C LEU A 23 2.20 8.29 -5.75
N THR A 24 2.53 9.57 -5.96
CA THR A 24 1.98 10.37 -7.05
C THR A 24 2.35 9.78 -8.41
N GLU A 25 3.61 9.39 -8.62
CA GLU A 25 4.05 8.73 -9.85
C GLU A 25 3.35 7.37 -10.06
N LEU A 26 3.15 6.59 -8.99
CA LEU A 26 2.39 5.35 -9.05
C LEU A 26 0.92 5.61 -9.45
N ILE A 27 0.25 6.58 -8.83
CA ILE A 27 -1.12 6.96 -9.19
C ILE A 27 -1.19 7.41 -10.65
N ASN A 28 -0.23 8.22 -11.11
CA ASN A 28 -0.15 8.65 -12.50
C ASN A 28 0.08 7.47 -13.44
N GLY A 29 1.01 6.57 -13.11
CA GLY A 29 1.32 5.35 -13.84
C GLY A 29 0.12 4.44 -14.00
N TYR A 30 -0.63 4.22 -12.91
CA TYR A 30 -1.90 3.48 -12.94
C TYR A 30 -2.92 4.09 -13.90
N ASN A 31 -2.98 5.43 -13.95
CA ASN A 31 -3.87 6.19 -14.84
C ASN A 31 -3.29 6.43 -16.25
N GLY A 32 -2.19 5.78 -16.62
CA GLY A 32 -1.57 5.91 -17.94
C GLY A 32 -0.84 7.24 -18.19
N LYS A 33 -0.60 8.03 -17.14
CA LYS A 33 0.07 9.34 -17.16
C LYS A 33 1.45 9.33 -16.48
N GLY A 34 1.92 8.17 -16.04
CA GLY A 34 3.24 8.02 -15.43
C GLY A 34 4.35 8.34 -16.45
N THR A 35 5.44 8.87 -15.93
CA THR A 35 6.58 9.36 -16.71
C THR A 35 7.88 8.60 -16.43
N LEU A 36 7.96 7.88 -15.30
CA LEU A 36 9.16 7.16 -14.87
C LEU A 36 9.37 5.87 -15.67
N LEU A 37 8.29 5.16 -16.01
CA LEU A 37 8.32 3.89 -16.74
C LEU A 37 7.49 3.96 -18.03
N LYS A 38 7.76 3.05 -18.96
CA LYS A 38 6.90 2.87 -20.15
C LYS A 38 5.51 2.38 -19.72
N THR A 39 4.48 2.76 -20.46
CA THR A 39 3.09 2.30 -20.20
C THR A 39 2.98 0.78 -20.10
N SER A 40 3.67 0.03 -20.99
CA SER A 40 3.69 -1.43 -20.94
C SER A 40 4.32 -1.98 -19.65
N THR A 41 5.30 -1.29 -19.08
CA THR A 41 5.92 -1.65 -17.81
C THR A 41 4.97 -1.38 -16.64
N TYR A 42 4.23 -0.26 -16.65
CA TYR A 42 3.18 -0.02 -15.65
C TYR A 42 2.09 -1.10 -15.70
N VAL A 43 1.65 -1.52 -16.88
CA VAL A 43 0.71 -2.63 -17.04
C VAL A 43 1.24 -3.91 -16.39
N GLN A 44 2.54 -4.22 -16.52
CA GLN A 44 3.13 -5.37 -15.83
C GLN A 44 3.20 -5.16 -14.31
N LEU A 45 3.56 -3.96 -13.86
CA LEU A 45 3.69 -3.62 -12.43
C LEU A 45 2.38 -3.89 -11.68
N TYR A 46 1.25 -3.47 -12.28
CA TYR A 46 -0.10 -3.66 -11.74
C TYR A 46 -0.77 -4.98 -12.18
N LYS A 47 -0.06 -5.89 -12.83
CA LYS A 47 -0.64 -7.19 -13.17
C LYS A 47 -0.71 -8.04 -11.91
N LYS A 48 -1.93 -8.42 -11.50
CA LYS A 48 -2.16 -9.40 -10.42
C LYS A 48 -1.48 -10.72 -10.76
N GLN A 49 -0.70 -11.25 -9.81
CA GLN A 49 0.12 -12.46 -9.98
C GLN A 49 -0.47 -13.68 -9.27
N LEU A 50 -1.39 -13.47 -8.32
CA LEU A 50 -1.99 -14.56 -7.54
C LEU A 50 -3.34 -14.98 -8.13
N ASN A 51 -3.59 -16.29 -8.10
CA ASN A 51 -4.88 -16.90 -8.40
C ASN A 51 -5.33 -17.79 -7.24
N GLU A 52 -6.60 -18.20 -7.26
CA GLU A 52 -7.24 -18.91 -6.16
C GLU A 52 -6.52 -20.20 -5.74
N SER A 53 -6.00 -20.97 -6.71
CA SER A 53 -5.35 -22.26 -6.42
C SER A 53 -4.02 -22.14 -5.69
N MET A 54 -3.46 -20.93 -5.57
CA MET A 54 -2.24 -20.66 -4.81
C MET A 54 -2.48 -20.53 -3.30
N PHE A 55 -3.73 -20.42 -2.86
CA PHE A 55 -4.10 -20.25 -1.45
C PHE A 55 -4.44 -21.61 -0.82
N LYS A 56 -3.64 -22.03 0.16
CA LYS A 56 -3.68 -23.40 0.74
C LYS A 56 -4.46 -23.50 2.06
N THR A 57 -4.91 -22.39 2.61
CA THR A 57 -5.66 -22.35 3.87
C THR A 57 -6.93 -21.54 3.70
N GLU A 58 -7.99 -21.90 4.42
CA GLU A 58 -9.26 -21.17 4.41
C GLU A 58 -9.07 -19.68 4.71
N LYS A 59 -8.22 -19.35 5.70
CA LYS A 59 -7.89 -17.96 6.04
C LYS A 59 -7.31 -17.21 4.83
N SER A 60 -6.28 -17.78 4.21
CA SER A 60 -5.62 -17.13 3.07
C SER A 60 -6.52 -17.02 1.84
N LEU A 61 -7.42 -18.00 1.65
CA LEU A 61 -8.41 -17.98 0.59
C LEU A 61 -9.47 -16.90 0.85
N ALA A 62 -9.91 -16.74 2.09
CA ALA A 62 -10.84 -15.67 2.47
C ALA A 62 -10.21 -14.28 2.25
N ASP A 63 -8.91 -14.12 2.51
CA ASP A 63 -8.21 -12.86 2.21
C ASP A 63 -8.17 -12.58 0.71
N PHE A 64 -7.88 -13.58 -0.13
CA PHE A 64 -7.96 -13.47 -1.59
C PHE A 64 -9.36 -13.08 -2.07
N GLN A 65 -10.40 -13.73 -1.53
CA GLN A 65 -11.80 -13.44 -1.86
C GLN A 65 -12.22 -12.02 -1.44
N LYS A 66 -11.60 -11.46 -0.40
CA LYS A 66 -11.74 -10.05 -0.01
C LYS A 66 -10.92 -9.09 -0.87
N GLY A 67 -10.26 -9.59 -1.92
CA GLY A 67 -9.55 -8.79 -2.92
C GLY A 67 -8.03 -8.76 -2.75
N PHE A 68 -7.46 -9.50 -1.79
CA PHE A 68 -6.01 -9.59 -1.62
C PHE A 68 -5.33 -10.12 -2.89
N ASN A 69 -4.28 -9.43 -3.33
CA ASN A 69 -3.41 -9.91 -4.41
C ASN A 69 -2.04 -9.23 -4.35
N LYS A 70 -1.11 -9.68 -5.20
CA LYS A 70 0.22 -9.08 -5.36
C LYS A 70 0.47 -8.78 -6.83
N GLY A 71 1.02 -7.61 -7.12
CA GLY A 71 1.67 -7.26 -8.39
C GLY A 71 3.19 -7.28 -8.22
N MET A 72 3.92 -6.73 -9.19
CA MET A 72 5.37 -6.57 -9.03
C MET A 72 5.64 -5.38 -8.10
N PHE A 73 6.26 -5.62 -6.95
CA PHE A 73 6.53 -4.60 -5.92
C PHE A 73 5.29 -3.87 -5.37
N ILE A 74 4.10 -4.44 -5.53
CA ILE A 74 2.86 -3.80 -5.09
C ILE A 74 1.84 -4.82 -4.58
N THR A 75 0.97 -4.37 -3.68
CA THR A 75 -0.05 -5.18 -3.01
C THR A 75 -1.43 -4.59 -3.27
N TYR A 76 -2.40 -5.48 -3.46
CA TYR A 76 -3.81 -5.17 -3.48
C TYR A 76 -4.38 -5.62 -2.15
N GLU A 77 -4.87 -4.69 -1.35
CA GLU A 77 -5.52 -4.96 -0.06
C GLU A 77 -6.25 -3.70 0.41
N ARG A 78 -7.21 -3.86 1.32
CA ARG A 78 -7.89 -2.72 1.99
C ARG A 78 -8.54 -1.72 1.00
N ASP A 79 -9.07 -2.25 -0.10
CA ASP A 79 -9.63 -1.52 -1.25
C ASP A 79 -8.64 -0.57 -1.96
N GLY A 80 -7.34 -0.76 -1.72
CA GLY A 80 -6.27 0.05 -2.27
C GLY A 80 -5.21 -0.75 -3.00
N ILE A 81 -4.30 -0.02 -3.63
CA ILE A 81 -3.11 -0.51 -4.31
C ILE A 81 -1.90 0.21 -3.72
N GLY A 82 -0.88 -0.51 -3.29
CA GLY A 82 0.24 0.11 -2.58
C GLY A 82 1.24 -0.85 -1.97
N HIS A 83 1.95 -0.38 -0.95
CA HIS A 83 2.94 -1.16 -0.21
C HIS A 83 2.92 -0.79 1.27
N SER A 84 3.17 -1.79 2.12
CA SER A 84 3.38 -1.62 3.56
C SER A 84 4.85 -1.90 3.92
N GLY A 85 5.30 -1.36 5.03
CA GLY A 85 6.62 -1.61 5.58
C GLY A 85 6.55 -1.62 7.10
N GLY A 86 7.43 -2.37 7.74
CA GLY A 86 7.47 -2.44 9.20
C GLY A 86 8.74 -3.09 9.71
N ASP A 87 9.03 -2.80 10.97
CA ASP A 87 10.07 -3.38 11.82
C ASP A 87 9.56 -3.24 13.28
N PRO A 88 10.07 -3.95 14.30
CA PRO A 88 9.61 -3.77 15.67
C PRO A 88 9.61 -2.28 16.08
N GLY A 89 8.44 -1.78 16.46
CA GLY A 89 8.25 -0.37 16.84
C GLY A 89 8.05 0.62 15.68
N VAL A 90 7.91 0.17 14.42
CA VAL A 90 7.57 1.04 13.29
C VAL A 90 6.62 0.37 12.30
N SER A 91 5.66 1.13 11.80
CA SER A 91 4.75 0.71 10.74
C SER A 91 4.51 1.83 9.75
N THR A 92 4.64 1.50 8.46
CA THR A 92 4.47 2.43 7.34
C THR A 92 3.52 1.85 6.32
N LEU A 93 2.56 2.65 5.86
CA LEU A 93 1.62 2.28 4.81
C LEU A 93 1.60 3.36 3.73
N MET A 94 1.61 2.95 2.47
CA MET A 94 1.52 3.81 1.30
C MET A 94 0.55 3.18 0.30
N TYR A 95 -0.68 3.67 0.23
CA TYR A 95 -1.73 3.11 -0.61
C TYR A 95 -2.51 4.20 -1.34
N PHE A 96 -3.04 3.88 -2.52
CA PHE A 96 -4.04 4.72 -3.19
C PHE A 96 -5.29 3.92 -3.54
N ASN A 97 -6.42 4.62 -3.60
CA ASN A 97 -7.67 4.06 -4.09
C ASN A 97 -7.71 4.17 -5.62
N PRO A 98 -7.77 3.06 -6.37
CA PRO A 98 -7.72 3.10 -7.84
C PRO A 98 -8.96 3.74 -8.48
N LYS A 99 -10.09 3.83 -7.77
CA LYS A 99 -11.32 4.46 -8.27
C LYS A 99 -11.28 5.99 -8.14
N THR A 100 -10.66 6.50 -7.08
CA THR A 100 -10.66 7.94 -6.78
C THR A 100 -9.31 8.61 -7.01
N SER A 101 -8.24 7.84 -7.23
CA SER A 101 -6.86 8.32 -7.31
C SER A 101 -6.37 9.07 -6.05
N ILE A 102 -7.05 8.90 -4.91
CA ILE A 102 -6.59 9.44 -3.63
C ILE A 102 -5.53 8.52 -3.05
N GLY A 103 -4.35 9.08 -2.77
CA GLY A 103 -3.28 8.44 -2.03
C GLY A 103 -3.32 8.77 -0.53
N GLN A 104 -2.87 7.82 0.29
CA GLN A 104 -2.68 7.94 1.73
C GLN A 104 -1.32 7.35 2.13
N ILE A 105 -0.58 8.09 2.94
CA ILE A 105 0.66 7.65 3.56
C ILE A 105 0.50 7.76 5.08
N THR A 106 0.87 6.72 5.80
CA THR A 106 0.77 6.68 7.27
C THR A 106 2.06 6.15 7.85
N PHE A 107 2.69 6.92 8.74
CA PHE A 107 3.90 6.54 9.48
C PHE A 107 3.51 6.46 10.95
N LEU A 108 3.81 5.33 11.59
CA LEU A 108 3.56 5.07 12.99
C LEU A 108 4.86 4.59 13.63
N ASN A 109 5.22 5.18 14.77
CA ASN A 109 6.32 4.70 15.62
C ASN A 109 5.81 3.67 16.63
N THR A 110 5.00 2.73 16.14
CA THR A 110 4.48 1.59 16.88
C THR A 110 4.17 0.48 15.89
N ASP A 111 4.22 -0.77 16.35
CA ASP A 111 3.51 -1.84 15.67
C ASP A 111 2.03 -1.86 16.09
N PHE A 112 1.23 -2.66 15.41
CA PHE A 112 -0.19 -2.88 15.72
C PHE A 112 -0.47 -4.37 16.00
N ASN A 113 0.45 -5.03 16.73
CA ASN A 113 0.34 -6.46 17.02
C ASN A 113 -0.73 -6.80 18.07
N SER A 114 -1.17 -5.82 18.88
CA SER A 114 -2.30 -5.99 19.80
C SER A 114 -3.63 -5.67 19.10
N GLN A 115 -4.71 -6.31 19.56
CA GLN A 115 -6.06 -6.05 19.03
C GLN A 115 -6.44 -4.56 19.17
N GLU A 116 -6.14 -3.95 20.31
CA GLU A 116 -6.42 -2.54 20.59
C GLU A 116 -5.67 -1.59 19.63
N ALA A 117 -4.39 -1.87 19.36
CA ALA A 117 -3.59 -1.08 18.42
C ALA A 117 -4.10 -1.26 16.98
N TYR A 118 -4.49 -2.48 16.61
CA TYR A 118 -5.10 -2.76 15.31
C TYR A 118 -6.45 -2.04 15.14
N ASP A 119 -7.32 -2.08 16.14
CA ASP A 119 -8.63 -1.42 16.09
C ASP A 119 -8.47 0.11 15.98
N SER A 120 -7.52 0.67 16.74
CA SER A 120 -7.14 2.08 16.66
C SER A 120 -6.64 2.46 15.27
N PHE A 121 -5.80 1.61 14.67
CA PHE A 121 -5.31 1.80 13.31
C PHE A 121 -6.44 1.80 12.28
N ILE A 122 -7.38 0.84 12.36
CA ILE A 122 -8.54 0.77 11.47
C ILE A 122 -9.44 2.00 11.62
N ALA A 123 -9.64 2.49 12.85
CA ALA A 123 -10.40 3.71 13.09
C ALA A 123 -9.75 4.93 12.42
N ILE A 124 -8.44 5.11 12.57
CA ILE A 124 -7.67 6.19 11.93
C ILE A 124 -7.78 6.10 10.40
N ASP A 125 -7.57 4.90 9.83
CA ASP A 125 -7.66 4.70 8.38
C ASP A 125 -9.06 5.02 7.83
N SER A 126 -10.10 4.63 8.55
CA SER A 126 -11.49 4.92 8.17
C SER A 126 -11.75 6.43 8.13
N ILE A 127 -11.29 7.17 9.15
CA ILE A 127 -11.41 8.63 9.20
C ILE A 127 -10.65 9.27 8.03
N LEU A 128 -9.40 8.85 7.78
CA LEU A 128 -8.61 9.38 6.66
C LEU A 128 -9.29 9.14 5.31
N LYS A 129 -9.85 7.95 5.09
CA LYS A 129 -10.64 7.63 3.88
C LYS A 129 -11.87 8.52 3.75
N GLU A 130 -12.62 8.74 4.84
CA GLU A 130 -13.80 9.62 4.84
C GLU A 130 -13.44 11.05 4.43
N TYR A 131 -12.42 11.63 5.07
CA TYR A 131 -11.96 12.99 4.77
C TYR A 131 -11.33 13.11 3.39
N GLY A 132 -10.58 12.09 2.94
CA GLY A 132 -10.08 12.01 1.58
C GLY A 132 -11.21 12.12 0.55
N ASN A 133 -12.28 11.32 0.71
CA ASN A 133 -13.42 11.36 -0.21
C ASN A 133 -14.14 12.72 -0.23
N LYS A 134 -14.12 13.49 0.87
CA LYS A 134 -14.66 14.85 0.91
C LYS A 134 -13.87 15.82 0.02
N LEU A 135 -12.58 15.57 -0.25
CA LEU A 135 -11.77 16.40 -1.16
C LEU A 135 -12.26 16.36 -2.61
N LEU A 136 -12.95 15.28 -3.01
CA LEU A 136 -13.48 15.09 -4.37
C LEU A 136 -14.82 15.80 -4.61
N LYS A 137 -15.47 16.28 -3.56
CA LYS A 137 -16.79 16.94 -3.65
C LYS A 137 -16.69 18.46 -3.85
N LYS A 138 -15.50 18.96 -4.21
CA LYS A 138 -15.26 20.34 -4.63
C LYS A 138 -15.53 20.49 -6.11
#